data_AF-A0A227NTZ7-F1
#
_entry.id   AF-A0A227NTZ7-F1
#
_cell.length_a   1.000
_cell.length_b   1.000
_cell.length_c   1.000
_cell.angle_alpha   90.00
_cell.angle_beta   90.00
_cell.angle_gamma   90.00
#
_symmetry.space_group_name_H-M   'P 1'
#
loop_
_entity.id
_entity.type
_entity.pdbx_description
1 polymer ?
#
loop_
_entity_poly.entity_id
_entity_poly.type
_entity_poly.pdbx_seq_one_letter_code
_entity_poly.pdbx_strand_id
1 'polypeptide(L)'
;MKKTFLKLAGVLCVTLLLHSCQKDELPQNGETNSTLNQGRAMGYIPSTPDQLAEIKELNAFSYYNKESLPAKYVLPELPVALNQGYKGSCVAYSIAHARTLLNKESKTLANGSPNYEAYASADYLYEKYKFNKNSCDNGVFFIEALDALKTEGTPSYADMGLVNCGVLPTASQEKNAKKNRVNDYYRLPSETGKPILEDIKRQIANGNPVIIGIKVDYDFGSNSIRLWDKNSSGFYGNHAVVLTGYDDEKQAFRLLNSWGSSWGENGYIWATYRKIQEAISPDAYVLETDNLLSYKGGSMCFVYLVKNKNNEADNITFSVDQLAAFMNNGELNWSNNLVKPYYEQYNNPTLDINYYTPNNDGLDVDGDLTFEVRLRIESSKNTSYPIDTEKGVELKLWNGAYGGKDQSISCNVPMSGTAKESVFKNNLGETYKYIAYNYLSNGFGDNVFSEDKTIRFRVKNGQFYLTGMYSNSKLPSGINRLRTFGIKLVGTIGSISDVRVYKNGKQIGIDSFDGTIAATQIRPWMQWFE
;
A
#
# COMPACT_ATOMS: atom_id res chain seq x y z
N MET A 1 -39.04 -42.47 -28.73
CA MET A 1 -38.56 -41.87 -27.47
C MET A 1 -37.34 -40.95 -27.61
N LYS A 2 -36.46 -41.06 -28.62
CA LYS A 2 -35.29 -40.16 -28.76
C LYS A 2 -35.55 -38.77 -29.40
N LYS A 3 -36.64 -38.60 -30.16
CA LYS A 3 -36.97 -37.30 -30.84
C LYS A 3 -37.77 -36.32 -29.98
N THR A 4 -38.47 -36.79 -28.94
CA THR A 4 -39.24 -35.95 -28.02
C THR A 4 -38.37 -35.34 -26.91
N PHE A 5 -37.30 -36.03 -26.50
CA PHE A 5 -36.37 -35.53 -25.47
C PHE A 5 -35.52 -34.35 -25.96
N LEU A 6 -35.13 -34.33 -27.24
CA LEU A 6 -34.35 -33.23 -27.83
C LEU A 6 -35.17 -31.94 -27.98
N LYS A 7 -36.50 -32.05 -28.18
CA LYS A 7 -37.39 -30.88 -28.25
C LYS A 7 -37.67 -30.30 -26.86
N LEU A 8 -37.75 -31.12 -25.82
CA LEU A 8 -37.91 -30.63 -24.44
C LEU A 8 -36.62 -29.97 -23.92
N ALA A 9 -35.45 -30.53 -24.23
CA ALA A 9 -34.16 -29.92 -23.84
C ALA A 9 -33.90 -28.59 -24.57
N GLY A 10 -34.31 -28.47 -25.84
CA GLY A 10 -34.20 -27.22 -26.60
C GLY A 10 -35.12 -26.10 -26.07
N VAL A 11 -36.33 -26.43 -25.63
CA VAL A 11 -37.26 -25.44 -25.06
C VAL A 11 -36.81 -24.98 -23.67
N LEU A 12 -36.26 -25.88 -22.84
CA LEU A 12 -35.77 -25.53 -21.51
C LEU A 12 -34.52 -24.61 -21.56
N CYS A 13 -33.61 -24.83 -22.52
CA CYS A 13 -32.46 -23.95 -22.74
C CYS A 13 -32.84 -22.56 -23.26
N VAL A 14 -33.86 -22.45 -24.12
CA VAL A 14 -34.34 -21.15 -24.61
C VAL A 14 -35.07 -20.36 -23.52
N THR A 15 -35.81 -21.02 -22.62
CA THR A 15 -36.43 -20.34 -21.48
C THR A 15 -35.43 -19.91 -20.40
N LEU A 16 -34.32 -20.64 -20.22
CA LEU A 16 -33.24 -20.27 -19.29
C LEU A 16 -32.35 -19.14 -19.85
N LEU A 17 -32.18 -19.05 -21.17
CA LEU A 17 -31.44 -17.95 -21.81
C LEU A 17 -32.23 -16.63 -21.86
N LEU A 18 -33.57 -16.68 -21.80
CA LEU A 18 -34.43 -15.49 -21.77
C LEU A 18 -34.66 -14.93 -20.36
N HIS A 19 -34.29 -15.65 -19.29
CA HIS A 19 -34.38 -15.16 -17.90
C HIS A 19 -33.03 -14.74 -17.29
N SER A 20 -31.92 -14.83 -18.04
CA SER A 20 -30.58 -14.44 -17.57
C SER A 20 -30.16 -13.01 -17.97
N CYS A 21 -31.05 -12.24 -18.60
CA CYS A 21 -30.83 -10.83 -18.91
C CYS A 21 -32.00 -9.98 -18.40
N GLN A 22 -32.24 -9.99 -17.10
CA GLN A 22 -32.80 -8.81 -16.45
C GLN A 22 -31.62 -7.98 -15.95
N LYS A 23 -31.40 -6.86 -16.66
CA LYS A 23 -30.61 -5.73 -16.18
C LYS A 23 -31.36 -5.22 -14.95
N ASP A 24 -30.78 -5.35 -13.78
CA ASP A 24 -31.32 -4.67 -12.59
C ASP A 24 -31.15 -3.17 -12.81
N GLU A 25 -32.25 -2.52 -13.18
CA GLU A 25 -32.36 -1.07 -13.17
C GLU A 25 -32.35 -0.59 -11.71
N LEU A 26 -31.59 0.48 -11.48
CA LEU A 26 -31.55 1.23 -10.23
C LEU A 26 -32.98 1.53 -9.74
N PRO A 27 -33.26 1.54 -8.43
CA PRO A 27 -34.50 2.13 -7.94
C PRO A 27 -34.46 3.65 -8.20
N GLN A 28 -35.00 4.07 -9.34
CA GLN A 28 -35.25 5.46 -9.66
C GLN A 28 -36.53 5.92 -8.95
N ASN A 29 -36.38 6.65 -7.85
CA ASN A 29 -37.41 7.56 -7.40
C ASN A 29 -37.14 8.93 -8.06
N GLY A 30 -37.73 9.14 -9.24
CA GLY A 30 -37.66 10.43 -9.94
C GLY A 30 -38.17 10.30 -11.37
N GLU A 31 -39.25 11.03 -11.66
CA GLU A 31 -40.03 10.99 -12.90
C GLU A 31 -39.20 11.13 -14.19
N THR A 32 -39.59 10.34 -15.18
CA THR A 32 -39.12 10.40 -16.57
C THR A 32 -39.42 11.75 -17.20
N ASN A 33 -38.38 12.49 -17.61
CA ASN A 33 -38.53 13.54 -18.62
C ASN A 33 -37.39 13.53 -19.64
N SER A 34 -37.80 13.18 -20.86
CA SER A 34 -37.28 13.55 -22.18
C SER A 34 -35.79 13.37 -22.49
N THR A 35 -35.56 12.45 -23.42
CA THR A 35 -34.55 12.49 -24.49
C THR A 35 -34.14 13.92 -24.90
N LEU A 36 -33.03 14.38 -24.35
CA LEU A 36 -32.15 15.37 -24.95
C LEU A 36 -30.78 14.71 -25.04
N ASN A 37 -30.11 14.88 -26.19
CA ASN A 37 -28.69 14.59 -26.40
C ASN A 37 -27.84 15.42 -25.42
N GLN A 38 -27.85 15.09 -24.13
CA GLN A 38 -27.03 15.77 -23.14
C GLN A 38 -25.64 15.12 -23.17
N GLY A 39 -24.64 15.91 -23.56
CA GLY A 39 -23.24 15.53 -23.46
C GLY A 39 -22.90 15.06 -22.05
N ARG A 40 -21.92 14.17 -21.93
CA ARG A 40 -21.47 13.67 -20.63
C ARG A 40 -20.97 14.81 -19.77
N ALA A 41 -21.46 14.84 -18.53
CA ALA A 41 -21.15 15.89 -17.59
C ALA A 41 -19.68 15.85 -17.14
N MET A 42 -19.16 17.06 -16.92
CA MET A 42 -17.79 17.38 -16.52
C MET A 42 -17.86 18.50 -15.50
N GLY A 43 -16.81 18.68 -14.71
CA GLY A 43 -16.81 19.72 -13.67
C GLY A 43 -15.49 19.80 -12.93
N TYR A 44 -14.39 19.43 -13.58
CA TYR A 44 -13.07 19.65 -13.02
C TYR A 44 -12.66 21.10 -13.29
N ILE A 45 -12.42 21.84 -12.21
CA ILE A 45 -11.86 23.18 -12.25
C ILE A 45 -10.37 23.07 -11.91
N PRO A 46 -9.46 23.39 -12.85
CA PRO A 46 -8.02 23.34 -12.60
C PRO A 46 -7.59 24.27 -11.47
N SER A 47 -6.71 23.78 -10.59
CA SER A 47 -6.13 24.60 -9.53
C SER A 47 -5.18 25.66 -10.08
N THR A 48 -5.12 26.81 -9.43
CA THR A 48 -4.12 27.84 -9.73
C THR A 48 -2.74 27.45 -9.20
N PRO A 49 -1.65 28.05 -9.72
CA PRO A 49 -0.30 27.82 -9.17
C PRO A 49 -0.20 28.08 -7.66
N ASP A 50 -0.89 29.10 -7.15
CA ASP A 50 -0.90 29.42 -5.72
C ASP A 50 -1.60 28.33 -4.89
N GLN A 51 -2.76 27.85 -5.36
CA GLN A 51 -3.46 26.72 -4.72
C GLN A 51 -2.61 25.45 -4.72
N LEU A 52 -1.87 25.18 -5.81
CA LEU A 52 -0.98 24.03 -5.90
C LEU A 52 0.22 24.11 -4.96
N ALA A 53 0.69 25.33 -4.65
CA ALA A 53 1.82 25.58 -3.76
C ALA A 53 1.46 25.39 -2.27
N GLU A 54 0.18 25.52 -1.92
CA GLU A 54 -0.33 25.28 -0.56
C GLU A 54 -0.48 23.79 -0.24
N ILE A 55 -0.60 22.94 -1.26
CA ILE A 55 -0.80 21.50 -1.09
C ILE A 55 0.56 20.81 -0.87
N LYS A 56 0.61 19.95 0.16
CA LYS A 56 1.77 19.10 0.43
C LYS A 56 2.09 18.25 -0.79
N GLU A 57 3.30 18.40 -1.32
CA GLU A 57 3.83 17.50 -2.33
C GLU A 57 4.37 16.23 -1.67
N LEU A 58 4.13 15.08 -2.30
CA LEU A 58 4.71 13.81 -1.87
C LEU A 58 6.23 13.91 -2.02
N ASN A 59 7.00 13.49 -1.02
CA ASN A 59 8.46 13.40 -1.16
C ASN A 59 8.78 12.51 -2.36
N ALA A 60 9.57 13.01 -3.32
CA ALA A 60 9.89 12.31 -4.56
C ALA A 60 10.55 10.95 -4.27
N PHE A 61 9.74 9.89 -4.28
CA PHE A 61 10.23 8.52 -4.09
C PHE A 61 11.14 8.08 -5.26
N SER A 62 10.91 8.63 -6.46
CA SER A 62 11.66 8.31 -7.68
C SER A 62 13.14 8.70 -7.65
N TYR A 63 13.52 9.79 -6.97
CA TYR A 63 14.91 10.26 -6.96
C TYR A 63 15.80 9.46 -6.00
N TYR A 64 15.22 8.90 -4.92
CA TYR A 64 15.98 8.21 -3.86
C TYR A 64 15.81 6.69 -3.85
N ASN A 65 14.70 6.12 -4.33
CA ASN A 65 14.45 4.67 -4.33
C ASN A 65 14.44 4.08 -5.75
N LYS A 66 15.57 3.48 -6.15
CA LYS A 66 15.71 2.67 -7.38
C LYS A 66 15.08 1.27 -7.26
N GLU A 67 13.99 1.11 -6.51
CA GLU A 67 13.28 -0.17 -6.51
C GLU A 67 12.67 -0.39 -7.89
N SER A 68 12.98 -1.54 -8.49
CA SER A 68 12.46 -1.94 -9.80
C SER A 68 10.95 -2.12 -9.71
N LEU A 69 10.20 -1.29 -10.42
CA LEU A 69 8.75 -1.45 -10.55
C LEU A 69 8.42 -2.70 -11.38
N PRO A 70 7.33 -3.43 -11.08
CA PRO A 70 6.86 -4.47 -11.97
C PRO A 70 6.48 -3.84 -13.33
N ALA A 71 6.71 -4.55 -14.45
CA ALA A 71 6.35 -4.02 -15.78
C ALA A 71 4.83 -3.80 -15.98
N LYS A 72 4.01 -4.33 -15.08
CA LYS A 72 2.56 -4.19 -15.08
C LYS A 72 2.03 -4.31 -13.67
N TYR A 73 1.09 -3.43 -13.32
CA TYR A 73 0.33 -3.54 -12.08
C TYR A 73 -1.08 -2.97 -12.29
N VAL A 74 -2.10 -3.64 -11.76
CA VAL A 74 -3.50 -3.16 -11.83
C VAL A 74 -4.14 -3.40 -10.47
N LEU A 75 -4.75 -2.37 -9.91
CA LEU A 75 -5.55 -2.45 -8.70
C LEU A 75 -6.80 -3.32 -8.92
N PRO A 76 -7.36 -3.93 -7.86
CA PRO A 76 -8.65 -4.60 -7.95
C PRO A 76 -9.72 -3.69 -8.55
N GLU A 77 -10.55 -4.25 -9.42
CA GLU A 77 -11.68 -3.53 -10.02
C GLU A 77 -12.76 -3.27 -8.98
N LEU A 78 -13.41 -2.11 -9.08
CA LEU A 78 -14.65 -1.88 -8.38
C LEU A 78 -15.75 -2.78 -8.98
N PRO A 79 -16.61 -3.41 -8.17
CA PRO A 79 -17.76 -4.17 -8.65
C PRO A 79 -18.64 -3.39 -9.65
N VAL A 80 -18.76 -2.08 -9.42
CA VAL A 80 -19.41 -1.14 -10.34
C VAL A 80 -18.70 0.20 -10.32
N ALA A 81 -18.47 0.78 -11.51
CA ALA A 81 -18.12 2.18 -11.65
C ALA A 81 -19.39 3.04 -11.49
N LEU A 82 -19.39 3.97 -10.53
CA LEU A 82 -20.55 4.84 -10.29
C LEU A 82 -20.78 5.81 -11.46
N ASN A 83 -22.02 6.29 -11.59
CA ASN A 83 -22.42 7.27 -12.61
C ASN A 83 -22.78 8.61 -11.93
N GLN A 84 -22.07 9.67 -12.31
CA GLN A 84 -22.28 11.01 -11.78
C GLN A 84 -23.55 11.71 -12.29
N GLY A 85 -24.19 11.15 -13.32
CA GLY A 85 -25.35 11.75 -13.98
C GLY A 85 -24.99 13.02 -14.73
N TYR A 86 -25.89 14.01 -14.67
CA TYR A 86 -25.77 15.27 -15.40
C TYR A 86 -24.96 16.36 -14.66
N LYS A 87 -24.55 16.10 -13.41
CA LYS A 87 -23.91 17.10 -12.55
C LYS A 87 -22.42 17.22 -12.85
N GLY A 88 -21.87 18.42 -12.65
CA GLY A 88 -20.43 18.71 -12.73
C GLY A 88 -19.62 18.12 -11.57
N SER A 89 -19.89 16.88 -11.16
CA SER A 89 -19.38 16.28 -9.92
C SER A 89 -18.18 15.33 -10.12
N CYS A 90 -17.54 15.33 -11.29
CA CYS A 90 -16.46 14.38 -11.61
C CYS A 90 -15.31 14.38 -10.60
N VAL A 91 -14.95 15.54 -10.02
CA VAL A 91 -13.91 15.63 -8.98
C VAL A 91 -14.33 14.89 -7.72
N ALA A 92 -15.57 15.06 -7.26
CA ALA A 92 -16.07 14.34 -6.10
C ALA A 92 -16.18 12.84 -6.35
N TYR A 93 -16.58 12.44 -7.57
CA TYR A 93 -16.65 11.03 -7.96
C TYR A 93 -15.26 10.37 -8.06
N SER A 94 -14.26 11.07 -8.60
CA SER A 94 -12.89 10.52 -8.66
C SER A 94 -12.30 10.33 -7.25
N ILE A 95 -12.54 11.29 -6.34
CA ILE A 95 -12.16 11.17 -4.92
C ILE A 95 -12.88 9.99 -4.26
N ALA A 96 -14.19 9.88 -4.43
CA ALA A 96 -14.99 8.79 -3.86
C ALA A 96 -14.57 7.41 -4.40
N HIS A 97 -14.29 7.30 -5.70
CA HIS A 97 -13.76 6.08 -6.31
C HIS A 97 -12.40 5.71 -5.75
N ALA A 98 -11.46 6.65 -5.65
CA ALA A 98 -10.15 6.40 -5.04
C ALA A 98 -10.27 5.95 -3.59
N ARG A 99 -11.14 6.59 -2.78
CA ARG A 99 -11.39 6.19 -1.39
C ARG A 99 -12.01 4.80 -1.29
N THR A 100 -12.89 4.45 -2.23
CA THR A 100 -13.54 3.14 -2.31
C THR A 100 -12.55 2.05 -2.70
N LEU A 101 -11.67 2.32 -3.67
CA LEU A 101 -10.61 1.39 -4.10
C LEU A 101 -9.64 1.05 -2.96
N LEU A 102 -9.42 1.99 -2.04
CA LEU A 102 -8.62 1.77 -0.82
C LEU A 102 -9.39 1.01 0.28
N ASN A 103 -10.71 0.85 0.15
CA ASN A 103 -11.52 0.07 1.08
C ASN A 103 -11.57 -1.40 0.65
N LYS A 104 -10.96 -2.30 1.44
CA LYS A 104 -10.94 -3.76 1.19
C LYS A 104 -12.35 -4.40 1.22
N GLU A 105 -13.36 -3.71 1.73
CA GLU A 105 -14.75 -4.18 1.77
C GLU A 105 -15.56 -3.82 0.52
N SER A 106 -14.96 -3.12 -0.46
CA SER A 106 -15.56 -2.76 -1.76
C SER A 106 -15.67 -3.96 -2.72
N LYS A 107 -16.31 -5.03 -2.25
CA LYS A 107 -16.47 -6.32 -2.95
C LYS A 107 -17.93 -6.58 -3.34
N THR A 108 -18.12 -7.48 -4.29
CA THR A 108 -19.44 -8.00 -4.65
C THR A 108 -19.99 -8.83 -3.49
N LEU A 109 -21.25 -8.57 -3.12
CA LEU A 109 -21.98 -9.32 -2.11
C LEU A 109 -22.42 -10.69 -2.64
N ALA A 110 -22.87 -11.58 -1.74
CA ALA A 110 -23.27 -12.95 -2.10
C ALA A 110 -24.44 -13.01 -3.11
N ASN A 111 -25.26 -11.97 -3.17
CA ASN A 111 -26.35 -11.81 -4.12
C ASN A 111 -25.90 -11.26 -5.49
N GLY A 112 -24.60 -11.03 -5.71
CA GLY A 112 -24.06 -10.47 -6.96
C GLY A 112 -24.07 -8.95 -7.04
N SER A 113 -24.63 -8.24 -6.06
CA SER A 113 -24.67 -6.77 -6.07
C SER A 113 -23.41 -6.14 -5.47
N PRO A 114 -23.03 -4.91 -5.87
CA PRO A 114 -22.00 -4.13 -5.19
C PRO A 114 -22.35 -3.87 -3.71
N ASN A 115 -21.36 -3.89 -2.83
CA ASN A 115 -21.52 -3.45 -1.45
C ASN A 115 -21.50 -1.92 -1.35
N TYR A 116 -22.63 -1.25 -1.57
CA TYR A 116 -22.71 0.23 -1.55
C TYR A 116 -22.42 0.86 -0.18
N GLU A 117 -22.42 0.08 0.91
CA GLU A 117 -21.95 0.56 2.21
C GLU A 117 -20.44 0.81 2.25
N ALA A 118 -19.67 0.06 1.44
CA ALA A 118 -18.23 0.22 1.32
C ALA A 118 -17.80 1.31 0.31
N TYR A 119 -18.74 1.81 -0.49
CA TYR A 119 -18.52 2.91 -1.41
C TYR A 119 -18.63 4.25 -0.70
N ALA A 120 -17.72 5.17 -1.00
CA ALA A 120 -17.81 6.55 -0.53
C ALA A 120 -18.87 7.34 -1.32
N SER A 121 -19.58 8.26 -0.65
CA SER A 121 -20.50 9.18 -1.30
C SER A 121 -19.75 10.31 -2.01
N ALA A 122 -19.94 10.44 -3.31
CA ALA A 122 -19.43 11.58 -4.08
C ALA A 122 -20.34 12.81 -3.93
N ASP A 123 -21.65 12.60 -3.92
CA ASP A 123 -22.64 13.68 -3.88
C ASP A 123 -22.61 14.45 -2.55
N TYR A 124 -22.22 13.81 -1.44
CA TYR A 124 -21.98 14.51 -0.17
C TYR A 124 -20.92 15.62 -0.33
N LEU A 125 -19.77 15.28 -0.93
CA LEU A 125 -18.68 16.25 -1.17
C LEU A 125 -19.11 17.30 -2.19
N TYR A 126 -19.76 16.88 -3.28
CA TYR A 126 -20.15 17.80 -4.34
C TYR A 126 -21.20 18.82 -3.88
N GLU A 127 -22.31 18.39 -3.28
CA GLU A 127 -23.41 19.30 -2.94
C GLU A 127 -23.01 20.30 -1.84
N LYS A 128 -22.08 19.94 -0.94
CA LYS A 128 -21.54 20.87 0.08
C LYS A 128 -20.54 21.87 -0.49
N TYR A 129 -19.66 21.46 -1.42
CA TYR A 129 -18.46 22.23 -1.79
C TYR A 129 -18.40 22.68 -3.25
N LYS A 130 -19.42 22.38 -4.09
CA LYS A 130 -19.48 22.92 -5.46
C LYS A 130 -19.32 24.44 -5.49
N PHE A 131 -18.59 24.92 -6.49
CA PHE A 131 -18.18 26.32 -6.61
C PHE A 131 -19.36 27.30 -6.59
N ASN A 132 -20.43 26.96 -7.32
CA ASN A 132 -21.69 27.69 -7.28
C ASN A 132 -22.76 26.86 -6.58
N LYS A 133 -23.15 27.26 -5.37
CA LYS A 133 -24.15 26.55 -4.56
C LYS A 133 -25.52 26.44 -5.24
N ASN A 134 -25.82 27.32 -6.19
CA ASN A 134 -27.11 27.39 -6.88
C ASN A 134 -27.13 26.70 -8.25
N SER A 135 -26.02 26.10 -8.71
CA SER A 135 -25.95 25.44 -10.02
C SER A 135 -25.14 24.16 -9.94
N CYS A 136 -25.65 23.09 -10.55
CA CYS A 136 -24.93 21.82 -10.68
C CYS A 136 -24.26 21.62 -12.04
N ASP A 137 -24.24 22.66 -12.87
CA ASP A 137 -23.41 22.67 -14.09
C ASP A 137 -21.96 23.04 -13.76
N ASN A 138 -21.74 23.61 -12.58
CA ASN A 138 -20.43 24.01 -12.10
C ASN A 138 -19.71 22.88 -11.37
N GLY A 139 -18.39 22.98 -11.37
CA GLY A 139 -17.49 22.04 -10.75
C GLY A 139 -17.22 22.24 -9.27
N VAL A 140 -16.29 21.46 -8.76
CA VAL A 140 -15.64 21.65 -7.46
C VAL A 140 -14.13 21.60 -7.65
N PHE A 141 -13.38 22.43 -6.91
CA PHE A 141 -11.92 22.36 -6.90
C PHE A 141 -11.46 21.11 -6.16
N PHE A 142 -10.33 20.51 -6.58
CA PHE A 142 -9.77 19.37 -5.87
C PHE A 142 -9.45 19.70 -4.41
N ILE A 143 -8.82 20.85 -4.15
CA ILE A 143 -8.42 21.27 -2.79
C ILE A 143 -9.62 21.30 -1.84
N GLU A 144 -10.74 21.90 -2.24
CA GLU A 144 -11.97 21.99 -1.44
C GLU A 144 -12.53 20.60 -1.11
N ALA A 145 -12.64 19.73 -2.11
CA ALA A 145 -13.20 18.38 -1.92
C ALA A 145 -12.27 17.44 -1.14
N LEU A 146 -10.95 17.57 -1.32
CA LEU A 146 -9.95 16.79 -0.59
C LEU A 146 -9.81 17.26 0.86
N ASP A 147 -9.82 18.57 1.11
CA ASP A 147 -9.85 19.11 2.47
C ASP A 147 -11.13 18.72 3.21
N ALA A 148 -12.28 18.72 2.53
CA ALA A 148 -13.53 18.21 3.09
C ALA A 148 -13.43 16.72 3.44
N LEU A 149 -12.90 15.89 2.53
CA LEU A 149 -12.68 14.47 2.79
C LEU A 149 -11.72 14.23 3.97
N LYS A 150 -10.71 15.08 4.14
CA LYS A 150 -9.74 15.02 5.23
C LYS A 150 -10.32 15.46 6.57
N THR A 151 -11.09 16.55 6.59
CA THR A 151 -11.58 17.16 7.83
C THR A 151 -12.89 16.53 8.32
N GLU A 152 -13.84 16.32 7.39
CA GLU A 152 -15.16 15.78 7.67
C GLU A 152 -15.28 14.29 7.30
N GLY A 153 -14.72 13.90 6.15
CA GLY A 153 -14.97 12.62 5.50
C GLY A 153 -16.18 12.67 4.57
N THR A 154 -16.74 11.50 4.27
CA THR A 154 -17.95 11.34 3.45
C THR A 154 -18.71 10.07 3.85
N PRO A 155 -20.05 10.05 3.89
CA PRO A 155 -20.79 8.86 4.29
C PRO A 155 -20.66 7.76 3.22
N SER A 156 -21.28 6.61 3.47
CA SER A 156 -21.37 5.57 2.44
C SER A 156 -22.29 6.01 1.30
N TYR A 157 -22.12 5.43 0.12
CA TYR A 157 -23.03 5.64 -1.01
C TYR A 157 -24.44 5.13 -0.70
N ALA A 158 -24.56 4.09 0.12
CA ALA A 158 -25.85 3.61 0.61
C ALA A 158 -26.56 4.63 1.52
N ASP A 159 -25.81 5.40 2.32
CA ASP A 159 -26.34 6.46 3.19
C ASP A 159 -26.65 7.75 2.40
N MET A 160 -25.80 8.12 1.44
CA MET A 160 -26.07 9.23 0.50
C MET A 160 -25.60 8.86 -0.92
N GLY A 161 -26.52 8.38 -1.74
CA GLY A 161 -26.26 8.03 -3.14
C GLY A 161 -26.31 9.23 -4.07
N LEU A 162 -26.75 9.01 -5.32
CA LEU A 162 -27.04 10.09 -6.25
C LEU A 162 -28.28 10.86 -5.80
N VAL A 163 -28.16 12.17 -5.58
CA VAL A 163 -29.26 13.06 -5.17
C VAL A 163 -29.51 14.16 -6.20
N ASN A 164 -30.70 14.77 -6.13
CA ASN A 164 -31.01 15.95 -6.94
C ASN A 164 -30.11 17.14 -6.57
N CYS A 165 -29.89 18.02 -7.54
CA CYS A 165 -29.10 19.23 -7.34
C CYS A 165 -29.61 20.07 -6.17
N GLY A 166 -28.71 20.49 -5.28
CA GLY A 166 -29.02 21.37 -4.15
C GLY A 166 -29.49 20.65 -2.89
N VAL A 167 -29.58 19.32 -2.91
CA VAL A 167 -29.89 18.53 -1.71
C VAL A 167 -28.64 18.48 -0.82
N LEU A 168 -28.70 19.19 0.31
CA LEU A 168 -27.64 19.17 1.31
C LEU A 168 -27.72 17.90 2.19
N PRO A 169 -26.59 17.41 2.71
CA PRO A 169 -26.59 16.27 3.63
C PRO A 169 -27.38 16.53 4.91
N THR A 170 -28.00 15.47 5.43
CA THR A 170 -28.65 15.47 6.74
C THR A 170 -27.63 15.35 7.87
N ALA A 171 -28.02 15.74 9.10
CA ALA A 171 -27.16 15.59 10.28
C ALA A 171 -26.70 14.13 10.52
N SER A 172 -27.50 13.14 10.11
CA SER A 172 -27.10 11.72 10.20
C SER A 172 -25.98 11.39 9.22
N GLN A 173 -26.10 11.85 7.97
CA GLN A 173 -25.09 11.66 6.93
C GLN A 173 -23.78 12.39 7.29
N GLU A 174 -23.86 13.61 7.85
CA GLU A 174 -22.68 14.34 8.36
C GLU A 174 -22.00 13.59 9.51
N LYS A 175 -22.78 12.99 10.42
CA LYS A 175 -22.23 12.15 11.49
C LYS A 175 -21.54 10.91 10.93
N ASN A 176 -22.14 10.26 9.93
CA ASN A 176 -21.61 9.07 9.28
C ASN A 176 -20.42 9.37 8.35
N ALA A 177 -20.23 10.62 7.95
CA ALA A 177 -19.15 11.04 7.06
C ALA A 177 -17.76 10.68 7.56
N LYS A 178 -17.58 10.70 8.88
CA LYS A 178 -16.32 10.35 9.55
C LYS A 178 -15.79 8.96 9.20
N LYS A 179 -16.65 8.03 8.74
CA LYS A 179 -16.26 6.65 8.39
C LYS A 179 -15.30 6.57 7.20
N ASN A 180 -15.45 7.45 6.21
CA ASN A 180 -14.58 7.46 5.03
C ASN A 180 -13.57 8.62 5.02
N ARG A 181 -13.35 9.25 6.18
CA ARG A 181 -12.33 10.28 6.33
C ARG A 181 -10.94 9.73 5.97
N VAL A 182 -10.12 10.57 5.37
CA VAL A 182 -8.69 10.29 5.11
C VAL A 182 -7.82 11.07 6.07
N ASN A 183 -6.61 10.61 6.31
CA ASN A 183 -5.66 11.32 7.17
C ASN A 183 -5.09 12.56 6.50
N ASP A 184 -4.56 12.36 5.30
CA ASP A 184 -4.03 13.43 4.47
C ASP A 184 -4.19 13.06 2.99
N TYR A 185 -3.77 13.98 2.14
CA TYR A 185 -3.58 13.74 0.72
C TYR A 185 -2.32 14.45 0.27
N TYR A 186 -1.70 13.92 -0.78
CA TYR A 186 -0.46 14.46 -1.30
C TYR A 186 -0.57 14.69 -2.80
N ARG A 187 -0.06 15.84 -3.25
CA ARG A 187 0.14 16.10 -4.67
C ARG A 187 1.35 15.33 -5.17
N LEU A 188 1.28 14.77 -6.38
CA LEU A 188 2.43 14.11 -6.98
C LEU A 188 3.48 15.12 -7.46
N PRO A 189 4.78 14.81 -7.30
CA PRO A 189 5.87 15.60 -7.85
C PRO A 189 5.66 15.86 -9.33
N SER A 190 5.96 17.09 -9.72
CA SER A 190 5.78 17.55 -11.09
C SER A 190 7.09 18.05 -11.70
N GLU A 191 7.35 17.63 -12.93
CA GLU A 191 8.43 18.15 -13.76
C GLU A 191 7.82 18.97 -14.90
N THR A 192 8.31 20.19 -15.12
CA THR A 192 7.75 21.12 -16.13
C THR A 192 6.23 21.36 -16.00
N GLY A 193 5.72 21.32 -14.77
CA GLY A 193 4.30 21.53 -14.47
C GLY A 193 3.41 20.32 -14.74
N LYS A 194 3.97 19.12 -14.94
CA LYS A 194 3.21 17.87 -15.11
C LYS A 194 3.69 16.77 -14.17
N PRO A 195 2.80 15.93 -13.64
CA PRO A 195 3.19 14.81 -12.80
C PRO A 195 4.20 13.88 -13.49
N ILE A 196 5.17 13.40 -12.72
CA ILE A 196 6.19 12.46 -13.21
C ILE A 196 5.54 11.08 -13.40
N LEU A 197 5.63 10.53 -14.61
CA LEU A 197 4.98 9.27 -14.98
C LEU A 197 5.41 8.09 -14.09
N GLU A 198 6.69 8.02 -13.75
CA GLU A 198 7.25 6.98 -12.89
C GLU A 198 6.70 7.05 -11.46
N ASP A 199 6.43 8.25 -10.94
CA ASP A 199 5.83 8.41 -9.62
C ASP A 199 4.36 7.96 -9.61
N ILE A 200 3.61 8.21 -10.69
CA ILE A 200 2.26 7.65 -10.86
C ILE A 200 2.31 6.11 -10.81
N LYS A 201 3.20 5.48 -11.60
CA LYS A 201 3.35 4.02 -11.62
C LYS A 201 3.71 3.46 -10.24
N ARG A 202 4.61 4.12 -9.53
CA ARG A 202 5.04 3.72 -8.19
C ARG A 202 3.89 3.75 -7.19
N GLN A 203 3.06 4.79 -7.21
CA GLN A 203 1.88 4.86 -6.35
C GLN A 203 0.90 3.74 -6.65
N ILE A 204 0.61 3.50 -7.93
CA ILE A 204 -0.26 2.40 -8.35
C ILE A 204 0.31 1.04 -7.89
N ALA A 205 1.62 0.81 -8.08
CA ALA A 205 2.30 -0.42 -7.64
C ALA A 205 2.28 -0.63 -6.12
N ASN A 206 2.23 0.46 -5.35
CA ASN A 206 2.09 0.45 -3.89
C ASN A 206 0.64 0.26 -3.42
N GLY A 207 -0.31 0.06 -4.34
CA GLY A 207 -1.73 -0.11 -4.00
C GLY A 207 -2.51 1.19 -3.93
N ASN A 208 -1.92 2.34 -4.31
CA ASN A 208 -2.56 3.65 -4.22
C ASN A 208 -3.17 4.05 -5.57
N PRO A 209 -4.50 4.24 -5.66
CA PRO A 209 -5.12 4.86 -6.82
C PRO A 209 -4.70 6.33 -6.93
N VAL A 210 -4.44 6.80 -8.14
CA VAL A 210 -4.00 8.19 -8.39
C VAL A 210 -5.14 8.97 -9.00
N ILE A 211 -5.63 9.98 -8.30
CA ILE A 211 -6.67 10.90 -8.77
C ILE A 211 -6.01 11.94 -9.67
N ILE A 212 -6.54 12.19 -10.86
CA ILE A 212 -5.96 13.17 -11.80
C ILE A 212 -7.02 14.08 -12.42
N GLY A 213 -6.63 15.33 -12.68
CA GLY A 213 -7.32 16.22 -13.61
C GLY A 213 -6.76 16.07 -15.03
N ILE A 214 -7.64 16.01 -16.03
CA ILE A 214 -7.27 15.84 -17.44
C ILE A 214 -8.12 16.73 -18.36
N LYS A 215 -7.52 17.16 -19.48
CA LYS A 215 -8.23 17.75 -20.61
C LYS A 215 -8.66 16.64 -21.57
N VAL A 216 -9.97 16.48 -21.77
CA VAL A 216 -10.55 15.43 -22.62
C VAL A 216 -11.00 15.99 -23.97
N ASP A 217 -11.02 15.11 -24.97
CA ASP A 217 -11.49 15.35 -26.34
C ASP A 217 -12.77 14.56 -26.64
N TYR A 218 -13.39 14.78 -27.80
CA TYR A 218 -14.64 14.09 -28.15
C TYR A 218 -14.46 12.57 -28.33
N ASP A 219 -13.24 12.11 -28.64
CA ASP A 219 -12.93 10.69 -28.72
C ASP A 219 -13.06 10.04 -27.33
N PHE A 220 -12.54 10.69 -26.29
CA PHE A 220 -12.78 10.30 -24.89
C PHE A 220 -14.28 10.24 -24.55
N GLY A 221 -15.04 11.21 -25.08
CA GLY A 221 -16.49 11.29 -24.96
C GLY A 221 -17.29 10.18 -25.66
N SER A 222 -16.65 9.27 -26.42
CA SER A 222 -17.36 8.19 -27.13
C SER A 222 -17.79 7.03 -26.21
N ASN A 223 -18.92 6.38 -26.48
CA ASN A 223 -19.37 5.16 -25.76
C ASN A 223 -18.55 3.92 -26.17
N SER A 224 -17.98 3.93 -27.38
CA SER A 224 -17.20 2.82 -27.93
C SER A 224 -15.72 2.90 -27.63
N ILE A 225 -15.27 3.92 -26.89
CA ILE A 225 -13.85 4.06 -26.55
C ILE A 225 -13.38 2.89 -25.69
N ARG A 226 -12.18 2.41 -26.00
CA ARG A 226 -11.49 1.32 -25.29
C ARG A 226 -10.04 1.69 -24.99
N LEU A 227 -9.41 2.38 -25.94
CA LEU A 227 -8.09 2.95 -25.84
C LEU A 227 -8.16 4.45 -26.18
N TRP A 228 -7.59 5.29 -25.31
CA TRP A 228 -7.40 6.71 -25.55
C TRP A 228 -5.94 6.98 -25.94
N ASP A 229 -5.70 7.38 -27.18
CA ASP A 229 -4.34 7.54 -27.71
C ASP A 229 -4.15 8.77 -28.59
N LYS A 230 -5.07 9.03 -29.52
CA LYS A 230 -4.93 10.10 -30.53
C LYS A 230 -5.77 11.32 -30.17
N ASN A 231 -5.22 12.51 -30.43
CA ASN A 231 -5.96 13.77 -30.49
C ASN A 231 -6.66 13.91 -31.84
N SER A 232 -7.57 12.99 -32.18
CA SER A 232 -8.29 13.05 -33.47
C SER A 232 -9.48 14.00 -33.44
N SER A 233 -9.83 14.53 -32.26
CA SER A 233 -10.99 15.37 -32.07
C SER A 233 -10.69 16.58 -31.16
N GLY A 234 -11.51 17.63 -31.30
CA GLY A 234 -11.34 18.89 -30.57
C GLY A 234 -11.54 18.74 -29.06
N PHE A 235 -11.21 19.81 -28.33
CA PHE A 235 -11.41 19.89 -26.88
C PHE A 235 -12.89 19.67 -26.53
N TYR A 236 -13.14 18.73 -25.62
CA TYR A 236 -14.46 18.41 -25.09
C TYR A 236 -14.68 19.09 -23.73
N GLY A 237 -13.71 18.99 -22.82
CA GLY A 237 -13.77 19.67 -21.53
C GLY A 237 -12.69 19.26 -20.54
N ASN A 238 -12.79 19.78 -19.32
CA ASN A 238 -11.92 19.42 -18.20
C ASN A 238 -12.61 18.35 -17.34
N HIS A 239 -11.95 17.23 -17.11
CA HIS A 239 -12.52 16.09 -16.39
C HIS A 239 -11.60 15.57 -15.30
N ALA A 240 -12.16 14.88 -14.31
CA ALA A 240 -11.41 14.24 -13.23
C ALA A 240 -11.70 12.74 -13.20
N VAL A 241 -10.65 11.95 -13.06
CA VAL A 241 -10.66 10.48 -13.18
C VAL A 241 -9.64 9.85 -12.23
N VAL A 242 -9.61 8.52 -12.15
CA VAL A 242 -8.67 7.78 -11.30
C VAL A 242 -7.82 6.84 -12.15
N LEU A 243 -6.50 6.93 -12.04
CA LEU A 243 -5.59 5.92 -12.59
C LEU A 243 -5.50 4.74 -11.61
N THR A 244 -5.70 3.53 -12.15
CA THR A 244 -5.86 2.31 -11.36
C THR A 244 -4.92 1.19 -11.79
N GLY A 245 -4.09 1.41 -12.80
CA GLY A 245 -3.19 0.40 -13.33
C GLY A 245 -2.27 0.96 -14.39
N TYR A 246 -1.23 0.21 -14.73
CA TYR A 246 -0.36 0.47 -15.85
C TYR A 246 0.15 -0.86 -16.45
N ASP A 247 0.52 -0.82 -17.72
CA ASP A 247 1.03 -1.97 -18.47
C ASP A 247 2.07 -1.47 -19.48
N ASP A 248 3.35 -1.77 -19.22
CA ASP A 248 4.46 -1.30 -20.06
C ASP A 248 4.53 -2.00 -21.41
N GLU A 249 3.93 -3.18 -21.57
CA GLU A 249 3.78 -3.78 -22.90
C GLU A 249 2.79 -2.97 -23.74
N LYS A 250 1.73 -2.45 -23.11
CA LYS A 250 0.72 -1.58 -23.76
C LYS A 250 1.15 -0.12 -23.86
N GLN A 251 2.17 0.29 -23.12
CA GLN A 251 2.56 1.68 -22.93
C GLN A 251 1.35 2.54 -22.50
N ALA A 252 0.56 2.05 -21.55
CA ALA A 252 -0.71 2.67 -21.18
C ALA A 252 -1.04 2.58 -19.69
N PHE A 253 -1.73 3.60 -19.18
CA PHE A 253 -2.40 3.58 -17.89
C PHE A 253 -3.83 3.08 -18.04
N ARG A 254 -4.33 2.41 -17.01
CA ARG A 254 -5.74 2.08 -16.85
C ARG A 254 -6.42 3.17 -16.06
N LEU A 255 -7.57 3.62 -16.55
CA LEU A 255 -8.34 4.73 -15.99
C LEU A 255 -9.74 4.23 -15.61
N LEU A 256 -10.21 4.62 -14.42
CA LEU A 256 -11.57 4.49 -13.93
C LEU A 256 -12.30 5.83 -14.06
N ASN A 257 -13.50 5.81 -14.63
CA ASN A 257 -14.32 6.98 -14.88
C ASN A 257 -15.64 6.93 -14.09
N SER A 258 -16.36 8.05 -14.06
CA SER A 258 -17.60 8.29 -13.33
C SER A 258 -18.84 8.40 -14.22
N TRP A 259 -18.83 7.74 -15.38
CA TRP A 259 -19.95 7.72 -16.34
C TRP A 259 -20.69 6.38 -16.39
N GLY A 260 -20.57 5.58 -15.33
CA GLY A 260 -21.23 4.29 -15.20
C GLY A 260 -20.55 3.14 -15.95
N SER A 261 -20.96 1.92 -15.64
CA SER A 261 -20.39 0.69 -16.18
C SER A 261 -20.63 0.49 -17.69
N SER A 262 -21.61 1.18 -18.29
CA SER A 262 -21.84 1.14 -19.73
C SER A 262 -20.81 1.92 -20.55
N TRP A 263 -20.03 2.79 -19.90
CA TRP A 263 -18.95 3.51 -20.56
C TRP A 263 -17.67 2.67 -20.58
N GLY A 264 -16.97 2.65 -21.71
CA GLY A 264 -15.74 1.87 -21.83
C GLY A 264 -15.98 0.37 -21.60
N GLU A 265 -15.08 -0.26 -20.86
CA GLU A 265 -15.21 -1.62 -20.34
C GLU A 265 -15.50 -1.54 -18.84
N ASN A 266 -16.77 -1.68 -18.46
CA ASN A 266 -17.22 -1.61 -17.07
C ASN A 266 -16.85 -0.30 -16.35
N GLY A 267 -16.79 0.82 -17.09
CA GLY A 267 -16.39 2.13 -16.57
C GLY A 267 -14.89 2.40 -16.66
N TYR A 268 -14.12 1.48 -17.25
CA TYR A 268 -12.67 1.60 -17.42
C TYR A 268 -12.26 1.71 -18.89
N ILE A 269 -11.11 2.33 -19.12
CA ILE A 269 -10.39 2.29 -20.40
C ILE A 269 -8.89 2.20 -20.16
N TRP A 270 -8.14 1.93 -21.23
CA TRP A 270 -6.72 2.22 -21.28
C TRP A 270 -6.48 3.57 -21.95
N ALA A 271 -5.46 4.29 -21.50
CA ALA A 271 -4.99 5.53 -22.09
C ALA A 271 -3.47 5.47 -22.23
N THR A 272 -2.93 5.76 -23.41
CA THR A 272 -1.47 5.64 -23.63
C THR A 272 -0.72 6.62 -22.72
N TYR A 273 0.49 6.24 -22.30
CA TYR A 273 1.37 7.07 -21.48
C TYR A 273 1.56 8.45 -22.08
N ARG A 274 1.81 8.50 -23.39
CA ARG A 274 1.89 9.74 -24.16
C ARG A 274 0.63 10.58 -24.02
N LYS A 275 -0.55 9.96 -24.22
CA LYS A 275 -1.82 10.67 -24.17
C LYS A 275 -2.13 11.21 -22.78
N ILE A 276 -1.84 10.45 -21.72
CA ILE A 276 -1.94 10.94 -20.35
C ILE A 276 -0.96 12.09 -20.13
N GLN A 277 0.31 11.96 -20.52
CA GLN A 277 1.30 13.03 -20.37
C GLN A 277 0.88 14.31 -21.12
N GLU A 278 0.22 14.20 -22.27
CA GLU A 278 -0.31 15.35 -23.01
C GLU A 278 -1.47 16.03 -22.27
N ALA A 279 -2.44 15.24 -21.78
CA ALA A 279 -3.72 15.70 -21.26
C ALA A 279 -3.72 16.07 -19.77
N ILE A 280 -2.80 15.51 -18.97
CA ILE A 280 -2.79 15.63 -17.52
C ILE A 280 -2.49 17.08 -17.08
N SER A 281 -3.24 17.54 -16.09
CA SER A 281 -3.02 18.80 -15.38
C SER A 281 -2.01 18.61 -14.22
N PRO A 282 -1.51 19.70 -13.60
CA PRO A 282 -0.71 19.60 -12.37
C PRO A 282 -1.45 18.98 -11.17
N ASP A 283 -2.79 18.94 -11.23
CA ASP A 283 -3.67 18.29 -10.27
C ASP A 283 -3.59 16.77 -10.39
N ALA A 284 -2.68 16.16 -9.62
CA ALA A 284 -2.60 14.71 -9.44
C ALA A 284 -2.33 14.39 -7.98
N TYR A 285 -3.16 13.52 -7.39
CA TYR A 285 -3.21 13.30 -5.95
C TYR A 285 -3.29 11.83 -5.59
N VAL A 286 -2.73 11.50 -4.43
CA VAL A 286 -2.96 10.24 -3.73
C VAL A 286 -3.58 10.51 -2.37
N LEU A 287 -4.49 9.63 -1.95
CA LEU A 287 -5.10 9.68 -0.63
C LEU A 287 -4.26 8.87 0.35
N GLU A 288 -4.12 9.39 1.56
CA GLU A 288 -3.59 8.65 2.70
C GLU A 288 -4.78 8.30 3.61
N THR A 289 -5.32 7.08 3.47
CA THR A 289 -6.56 6.67 4.17
C THR A 289 -6.38 6.43 5.66
N ASP A 290 -5.15 6.19 6.07
CA ASP A 290 -4.77 5.97 7.47
C ASP A 290 -3.60 6.88 7.80
N ASN A 291 -3.69 7.51 8.97
CA ASN A 291 -2.51 8.03 9.63
C ASN A 291 -1.43 6.94 9.56
N LEU A 292 -0.17 7.30 9.31
CA LEU A 292 0.91 6.68 10.08
C LEU A 292 0.36 6.60 11.50
N LEU A 293 0.00 5.39 11.94
CA LEU A 293 -0.82 5.12 13.10
C LEU A 293 -0.60 6.18 14.16
N SER A 294 -1.66 6.85 14.61
CA SER A 294 -1.58 7.75 15.77
C SER A 294 -0.69 7.07 16.79
N TYR A 295 0.49 7.65 17.07
CA TYR A 295 1.47 7.08 17.97
C TYR A 295 0.76 6.79 19.30
N LYS A 296 0.36 5.54 19.50
CA LYS A 296 -0.05 5.06 20.81
C LYS A 296 1.25 4.66 21.46
N GLY A 297 1.83 5.60 22.22
CA GLY A 297 3.00 5.36 23.04
C GLY A 297 2.84 4.06 23.80
N GLY A 298 3.51 3.03 23.29
CA GLY A 298 3.37 1.65 23.69
C GLY A 298 4.70 0.98 23.43
N SER A 299 5.53 1.00 24.47
CA SER A 299 6.84 0.35 24.62
C SER A 299 7.88 0.62 23.51
N MET A 300 8.96 1.23 23.94
CA MET A 300 10.05 1.72 23.10
C MET A 300 10.87 0.55 22.58
N CYS A 301 11.24 0.58 21.31
CA CYS A 301 12.24 -0.35 20.79
C CYS A 301 13.55 -0.14 21.56
N PHE A 302 14.27 -1.22 21.85
CA PHE A 302 15.53 -1.16 22.57
C PHE A 302 16.57 -2.03 21.86
N VAL A 303 17.84 -1.71 22.10
CA VAL A 303 18.96 -2.49 21.58
C VAL A 303 19.75 -3.09 22.74
N TYR A 304 20.02 -4.38 22.65
CA TYR A 304 21.04 -5.01 23.46
C TYR A 304 22.34 -5.12 22.67
N LEU A 305 23.43 -4.70 23.29
CA LEU A 305 24.77 -4.99 22.82
C LEU A 305 25.33 -6.15 23.63
N VAL A 306 25.57 -7.27 22.95
CA VAL A 306 26.02 -8.49 23.61
C VAL A 306 27.53 -8.67 23.37
N LYS A 307 28.29 -8.85 24.47
CA LYS A 307 29.76 -8.96 24.46
C LYS A 307 30.23 -10.23 23.74
N ASN A 308 29.50 -11.30 23.96
CA ASN A 308 29.61 -12.60 23.32
C ASN A 308 28.24 -13.31 23.43
N LYS A 309 28.02 -14.41 22.71
CA LYS A 309 26.73 -15.13 22.68
C LYS A 309 26.06 -15.38 24.06
N ASN A 310 26.83 -15.39 25.15
CA ASN A 310 26.39 -15.78 26.48
C ASN A 310 26.30 -14.63 27.50
N ASN A 311 26.74 -13.40 27.18
CA ASN A 311 26.80 -12.28 28.15
C ASN A 311 26.41 -10.93 27.53
N GLU A 312 25.28 -10.37 27.96
CA GLU A 312 24.85 -9.00 27.65
C GLU A 312 25.85 -8.00 28.29
N ALA A 313 26.38 -7.06 27.51
CA ALA A 313 27.44 -6.15 27.96
C ALA A 313 26.86 -4.80 28.39
N ASP A 314 25.97 -4.24 27.56
CA ASP A 314 25.42 -2.90 27.71
C ASP A 314 23.96 -2.89 27.21
N ASN A 315 23.04 -2.44 28.08
CA ASN A 315 21.65 -2.16 27.70
C ASN A 315 21.58 -0.69 27.28
N ILE A 316 21.26 -0.44 26.01
CA ILE A 316 21.05 0.93 25.52
C ILE A 316 19.56 1.09 25.19
N THR A 317 18.88 1.87 26.03
CA THR A 317 17.49 2.29 25.80
C THR A 317 17.49 3.62 25.07
N PHE A 318 16.69 3.73 24.01
CA PHE A 318 16.57 4.95 23.22
C PHE A 318 15.24 5.63 23.50
N SER A 319 15.23 6.97 23.45
CA SER A 319 13.98 7.73 23.47
C SER A 319 13.25 7.64 22.13
N VAL A 320 11.92 7.83 22.15
CA VAL A 320 11.08 7.73 20.94
C VAL A 320 11.46 8.78 19.89
N ASP A 321 12.03 9.89 20.33
CA ASP A 321 12.46 11.00 19.48
C ASP A 321 13.94 10.90 19.06
N GLN A 322 14.65 9.83 19.44
CA GLN A 322 16.02 9.57 19.02
C GLN A 322 16.07 8.82 17.70
N LEU A 323 17.06 9.17 16.86
CA LEU A 323 17.38 8.41 15.66
C LEU A 323 17.72 6.95 16.02
N ALA A 324 17.24 6.03 15.20
CA ALA A 324 17.55 4.62 15.33
C ALA A 324 19.07 4.40 15.28
N ALA A 325 19.60 3.56 16.18
CA ALA A 325 21.02 3.23 16.19
C ALA A 325 21.37 2.34 15.00
N PHE A 326 22.49 2.61 14.34
CA PHE A 326 22.94 1.81 13.20
C PHE A 326 24.43 1.49 13.32
N MET A 327 24.82 0.36 12.73
CA MET A 327 26.23 0.02 12.56
C MET A 327 26.74 0.66 11.26
N ASN A 328 27.98 1.13 11.23
CA ASN A 328 28.64 1.57 10.00
C ASN A 328 30.15 1.36 10.13
N ASN A 329 30.76 0.60 9.21
CA ASN A 329 32.19 0.37 9.06
C ASN A 329 32.95 -0.09 10.30
N GLY A 330 32.28 -0.60 11.32
CA GLY A 330 32.99 -0.86 12.57
C GLY A 330 32.31 -0.29 13.82
N GLU A 331 31.43 0.66 13.60
CA GLU A 331 31.13 1.68 14.59
C GLU A 331 29.63 1.70 14.82
N LEU A 332 29.24 1.57 16.08
CA LEU A 332 27.85 1.77 16.46
C LEU A 332 27.61 3.29 16.55
N ASN A 333 26.71 3.78 15.72
CA ASN A 333 26.31 5.18 15.63
C ASN A 333 24.92 5.35 16.27
N TRP A 334 24.81 6.28 17.20
CA TRP A 334 23.51 6.71 17.76
C TRP A 334 23.53 8.19 18.16
N SER A 335 22.35 8.77 18.39
CA SER A 335 22.11 10.21 18.63
C SER A 335 23.17 10.89 19.52
N ASN A 336 23.58 12.11 19.15
CA ASN A 336 24.65 12.96 19.71
C ASN A 336 26.11 12.70 19.23
N ASN A 337 26.32 12.09 18.05
CA ASN A 337 27.67 11.79 17.52
C ASN A 337 28.53 10.95 18.48
N LEU A 338 27.90 10.22 19.41
CA LEU A 338 28.61 9.29 20.27
C LEU A 338 28.86 8.03 19.45
N VAL A 339 30.12 7.82 19.10
CA VAL A 339 30.60 6.68 18.34
C VAL A 339 31.35 5.76 19.30
N LYS A 340 30.93 4.50 19.40
CA LYS A 340 31.74 3.45 20.07
C LYS A 340 32.44 2.60 18.99
N PRO A 341 33.79 2.50 19.00
CA PRO A 341 34.51 1.56 18.14
C PRO A 341 34.26 0.14 18.66
N TYR A 342 33.24 -0.50 18.11
CA TYR A 342 32.61 -1.68 18.70
C TYR A 342 33.44 -2.96 18.47
N TYR A 343 34.10 -3.08 17.32
CA TYR A 343 34.94 -4.24 17.02
C TYR A 343 36.33 -4.21 17.65
N GLU A 344 36.76 -3.08 18.22
CA GLU A 344 38.04 -2.99 18.93
C GLU A 344 37.93 -3.51 20.38
N GLN A 345 36.72 -3.56 20.94
CA GLN A 345 36.49 -3.90 22.36
C GLN A 345 35.92 -5.31 22.58
N TYR A 346 35.40 -5.96 21.53
CA TYR A 346 34.62 -7.19 21.65
C TYR A 346 34.95 -8.24 20.57
N ASN A 347 35.16 -9.49 20.99
CA ASN A 347 35.57 -10.59 20.10
C ASN A 347 34.43 -11.14 19.21
N ASN A 348 33.16 -10.92 19.56
CA ASN A 348 32.01 -11.32 18.77
C ASN A 348 30.79 -10.42 19.04
N PRO A 349 30.81 -9.17 18.55
CA PRO A 349 29.72 -8.23 18.76
C PRO A 349 28.40 -8.77 18.20
N THR A 350 27.31 -8.51 18.92
CA THR A 350 25.97 -8.92 18.53
C THR A 350 25.01 -7.78 18.78
N LEU A 351 24.24 -7.43 17.76
CA LEU A 351 23.18 -6.40 17.81
C LEU A 351 21.84 -7.12 17.91
N ASP A 352 21.05 -6.83 18.95
CA ASP A 352 19.71 -7.40 19.13
C ASP A 352 18.68 -6.28 19.21
N ILE A 353 17.90 -6.11 18.14
CA ILE A 353 16.86 -5.07 18.01
C ILE A 353 15.51 -5.70 18.31
N ASN A 354 14.74 -5.09 19.20
CA ASN A 354 13.44 -5.61 19.61
C ASN A 354 12.33 -4.61 19.30
N TYR A 355 11.24 -5.12 18.72
CA TYR A 355 10.10 -4.38 18.20
C TYR A 355 8.81 -4.81 18.89
N TYR A 356 7.97 -3.84 19.21
CA TYR A 356 6.61 -4.04 19.70
C TYR A 356 5.61 -3.88 18.56
N THR A 357 4.60 -4.75 18.50
CA THR A 357 3.50 -4.62 17.53
C THR A 357 2.48 -3.57 17.99
N PRO A 358 1.74 -2.95 17.06
CA PRO A 358 0.71 -1.98 17.42
C PRO A 358 -0.42 -2.66 18.19
N ASN A 359 -0.86 -2.01 19.27
CA ASN A 359 -1.90 -2.44 20.20
C ASN A 359 -1.50 -3.59 21.15
N ASN A 360 -2.08 -3.57 22.37
CA ASN A 360 -1.85 -4.57 23.41
C ASN A 360 -2.31 -5.98 23.03
N ASP A 361 -3.06 -6.15 21.95
CA ASP A 361 -3.63 -7.43 21.54
C ASP A 361 -2.77 -8.21 20.53
N GLY A 362 -1.70 -7.59 20.00
CA GLY A 362 -0.80 -8.19 19.02
C GLY A 362 -1.38 -8.31 17.60
N LEU A 363 -0.49 -8.52 16.62
CA LEU A 363 -0.84 -8.80 15.23
C LEU A 363 -1.33 -10.24 15.08
N ASP A 364 -2.45 -10.42 14.39
CA ASP A 364 -2.88 -11.74 13.96
C ASP A 364 -1.89 -12.32 12.95
N VAL A 365 -1.55 -13.61 13.08
CA VAL A 365 -0.66 -14.34 12.17
C VAL A 365 -1.43 -15.16 11.12
N ASP A 366 -2.77 -15.13 11.13
CA ASP A 366 -3.61 -15.73 10.08
C ASP A 366 -3.42 -15.04 8.73
N GLY A 367 -3.31 -15.80 7.64
CA GLY A 367 -2.87 -15.27 6.35
C GLY A 367 -1.35 -15.27 6.26
N ASP A 368 -0.76 -14.26 5.63
CA ASP A 368 0.67 -14.21 5.30
C ASP A 368 1.36 -13.02 5.98
N LEU A 369 2.31 -13.28 6.88
CA LEU A 369 3.10 -12.27 7.55
C LEU A 369 4.57 -12.44 7.12
N THR A 370 5.15 -11.42 6.48
CA THR A 370 6.53 -11.46 5.99
C THR A 370 7.36 -10.38 6.69
N PHE A 371 8.52 -10.76 7.20
CA PHE A 371 9.55 -9.87 7.73
C PHE A 371 10.70 -9.84 6.73
N GLU A 372 10.95 -8.68 6.17
CA GLU A 372 12.09 -8.38 5.31
C GLU A 372 13.17 -7.69 6.15
N VAL A 373 14.36 -8.27 6.18
CA VAL A 373 15.54 -7.66 6.79
C VAL A 373 16.54 -7.37 5.68
N ARG A 374 16.77 -6.09 5.39
CA ARG A 374 17.77 -5.66 4.42
C ARG A 374 19.06 -5.35 5.13
N LEU A 375 20.11 -6.04 4.74
CA LEU A 375 21.46 -5.91 5.29
C LEU A 375 22.36 -5.29 4.25
N ARG A 376 23.16 -4.31 4.65
CA ARG A 376 24.32 -3.88 3.89
C ARG A 376 25.54 -4.58 4.46
N ILE A 377 26.15 -5.45 3.66
CA ILE A 377 27.38 -6.11 4.07
C ILE A 377 28.51 -5.12 3.82
N GLU A 378 29.25 -4.77 4.86
CA GLU A 378 30.34 -3.80 4.81
C GLU A 378 31.67 -4.53 4.96
N SER A 379 32.68 -4.11 4.19
CA SER A 379 34.04 -4.64 4.33
C SER A 379 34.58 -4.19 5.69
N SER A 380 34.64 -5.10 6.67
CA SER A 380 35.18 -4.77 7.99
C SER A 380 36.63 -4.28 7.87
N LYS A 381 36.99 -3.19 8.55
CA LYS A 381 38.40 -2.80 8.74
C LYS A 381 39.17 -3.95 9.39
N ASN A 382 40.00 -4.65 8.61
CA ASN A 382 41.12 -5.51 9.04
C ASN A 382 41.05 -6.12 10.45
N THR A 383 40.10 -7.00 10.70
CA THR A 383 40.11 -7.84 11.91
C THR A 383 40.25 -9.30 11.50
N SER A 384 41.30 -9.95 11.99
CA SER A 384 41.46 -11.40 11.90
C SER A 384 40.43 -12.05 12.82
N TYR A 385 39.51 -12.82 12.25
CA TYR A 385 38.40 -13.40 12.99
C TYR A 385 38.70 -14.84 13.44
N PRO A 386 38.27 -15.26 14.64
CA PRO A 386 38.25 -16.67 15.00
C PRO A 386 37.41 -17.45 13.98
N ILE A 387 37.94 -18.57 13.48
CA ILE A 387 37.29 -19.47 12.50
C ILE A 387 35.90 -19.97 12.97
N ASP A 388 35.64 -19.97 14.27
CA ASP A 388 34.42 -20.51 14.87
C ASP A 388 33.34 -19.45 15.22
N THR A 389 33.51 -18.22 14.76
CA THR A 389 32.57 -17.14 15.09
C THR A 389 31.27 -17.32 14.30
N GLU A 390 30.16 -17.57 14.99
CA GLU A 390 28.82 -17.70 14.40
C GLU A 390 28.44 -16.38 13.74
N LYS A 391 28.25 -16.39 12.41
CA LYS A 391 27.75 -15.24 11.63
C LYS A 391 26.35 -15.55 11.14
N GLY A 392 25.35 -14.79 11.55
CA GLY A 392 23.98 -15.00 11.09
C GLY A 392 23.00 -13.90 11.48
N VAL A 393 21.80 -14.01 10.91
CA VAL A 393 20.63 -13.23 11.31
C VAL A 393 19.60 -14.14 11.93
N GLU A 394 19.17 -13.81 13.15
CA GLU A 394 18.12 -14.50 13.87
C GLU A 394 16.87 -13.63 13.97
N LEU A 395 15.74 -14.12 13.47
CA LEU A 395 14.42 -13.56 13.77
C LEU A 395 13.86 -14.26 15.00
N LYS A 396 13.42 -13.48 15.99
CA LYS A 396 12.69 -13.93 17.17
C LYS A 396 11.25 -13.44 17.09
N LEU A 397 10.27 -14.30 17.28
CA LEU A 397 8.86 -13.91 17.40
C LEU A 397 8.34 -14.29 18.79
N TRP A 398 7.50 -13.45 19.37
CA TRP A 398 6.93 -13.70 20.70
C TRP A 398 5.44 -13.29 20.77
N ASN A 399 4.63 -14.18 21.36
CA ASN A 399 3.17 -14.05 21.52
C ASN A 399 2.76 -13.71 22.98
N GLY A 400 3.70 -13.75 23.92
CA GLY A 400 3.40 -13.71 25.36
C GLY A 400 2.73 -14.98 25.88
N ALA A 401 2.21 -14.91 27.11
CA ALA A 401 1.62 -16.05 27.81
C ALA A 401 0.24 -16.41 27.25
N TYR A 402 0.17 -17.34 26.30
CA TYR A 402 -1.09 -17.94 25.85
C TYR A 402 -1.42 -19.16 26.72
N GLY A 403 -2.57 -19.14 27.41
CA GLY A 403 -2.94 -20.22 28.34
C GLY A 403 -1.97 -20.37 29.53
N GLY A 404 -1.27 -19.29 29.92
CA GLY A 404 -0.33 -19.29 31.03
C GLY A 404 1.09 -19.79 30.70
N LYS A 405 1.44 -19.96 29.41
CA LYS A 405 2.79 -20.34 28.97
C LYS A 405 3.32 -19.41 27.88
N ASP A 406 4.54 -18.90 28.06
CA ASP A 406 5.20 -18.05 27.08
C ASP A 406 5.62 -18.86 25.84
N GLN A 407 5.19 -18.37 24.67
CA GLN A 407 5.58 -18.93 23.38
C GLN A 407 6.45 -17.94 22.60
N SER A 408 7.63 -18.41 22.19
CA SER A 408 8.51 -17.78 21.22
C SER A 408 9.04 -18.80 20.24
N ILE A 409 9.43 -18.30 19.08
CA ILE A 409 10.17 -19.05 18.09
C ILE A 409 11.38 -18.22 17.67
N SER A 410 12.49 -18.89 17.38
CA SER A 410 13.62 -18.23 16.72
C SER A 410 14.09 -19.00 15.50
N CYS A 411 14.53 -18.26 14.50
CA CYS A 411 14.98 -18.76 13.21
C CYS A 411 16.30 -18.11 12.85
N ASN A 412 17.38 -18.90 12.82
CA ASN A 412 18.74 -18.41 12.52
C ASN A 412 19.18 -18.78 11.08
N VAL A 413 19.61 -17.79 10.32
CA VAL A 413 20.20 -17.94 8.97
C VAL A 413 21.71 -17.64 9.02
N PRO A 414 22.60 -18.63 8.84
CA PRO A 414 24.06 -18.44 8.88
C PRO A 414 24.63 -17.84 7.58
N MET A 415 25.75 -17.09 7.64
CA MET A 415 26.23 -16.27 6.51
C MET A 415 27.33 -16.82 5.57
N SER A 416 28.23 -17.71 5.96
CA SER A 416 29.11 -18.50 5.06
C SER A 416 30.18 -19.24 5.89
N GLY A 417 30.87 -20.21 5.27
CA GLY A 417 32.04 -20.90 5.85
C GLY A 417 31.75 -22.21 6.57
N THR A 418 30.49 -22.52 6.86
CA THR A 418 30.09 -23.87 7.26
C THR A 418 28.76 -24.20 6.61
N ALA A 419 28.61 -25.41 6.06
CA ALA A 419 27.32 -25.99 5.67
C ALA A 419 26.48 -26.27 6.92
N LYS A 420 26.26 -25.23 7.74
CA LYS A 420 25.47 -25.31 8.95
C LYS A 420 24.02 -25.14 8.57
N GLU A 421 23.23 -26.11 9.02
CA GLU A 421 21.79 -26.06 8.93
C GLU A 421 21.31 -24.85 9.72
N SER A 422 20.41 -24.08 9.11
CA SER A 422 19.60 -23.14 9.86
C SER A 422 18.77 -23.90 10.89
N VAL A 423 18.54 -23.25 12.04
CA VAL A 423 17.89 -23.89 13.18
C VAL A 423 16.65 -23.08 13.53
N PHE A 424 15.52 -23.78 13.57
CA PHE A 424 14.28 -23.32 14.17
C PHE A 424 14.17 -23.92 15.57
N LYS A 425 13.84 -23.09 16.57
CA LYS A 425 13.58 -23.53 17.94
C LYS A 425 12.29 -22.92 18.47
N ASN A 426 11.50 -23.72 19.18
CA ASN A 426 10.40 -23.21 20.00
C ASN A 426 10.64 -23.47 21.49
N ASN A 427 9.83 -22.81 22.31
CA ASN A 427 9.95 -22.87 23.79
C ASN A 427 9.51 -24.21 24.38
N LEU A 428 8.91 -25.08 23.57
CA LEU A 428 8.54 -26.45 23.95
C LEU A 428 9.74 -27.42 23.82
N GLY A 429 10.90 -26.91 23.40
CA GLY A 429 12.12 -27.69 23.23
C GLY A 429 12.23 -28.36 21.86
N GLU A 430 11.27 -28.14 20.96
CA GLU A 430 11.32 -28.69 19.62
C GLU A 430 12.34 -27.89 18.80
N THR A 431 13.29 -28.63 18.21
CA THR A 431 14.34 -28.06 17.36
C THR A 431 14.27 -28.71 16.00
N TYR A 432 14.13 -27.90 14.95
CA TYR A 432 14.12 -28.35 13.57
C TYR A 432 15.32 -27.76 12.85
N LYS A 433 16.13 -28.63 12.24
CA LYS A 433 17.28 -28.22 11.43
C LYS A 433 16.88 -28.26 9.96
N TYR A 434 17.33 -27.29 9.18
CA TYR A 434 17.06 -27.25 7.75
C TYR A 434 18.22 -26.63 6.97
N ILE A 435 18.40 -27.08 5.74
CA ILE A 435 19.49 -26.60 4.88
C ILE A 435 18.99 -25.38 4.10
N ALA A 436 19.48 -24.20 4.44
CA ALA A 436 19.34 -23.00 3.63
C ALA A 436 20.43 -23.02 2.55
N TYR A 437 20.16 -23.64 1.40
CA TYR A 437 21.12 -23.65 0.29
C TYR A 437 21.33 -22.22 -0.22
N ASN A 438 22.60 -21.82 -0.35
CA ASN A 438 23.03 -20.68 -1.15
C ASN A 438 22.42 -19.30 -0.81
N TYR A 439 21.87 -19.10 0.39
CA TYR A 439 21.27 -17.81 0.77
C TYR A 439 22.27 -16.65 0.68
N LEU A 440 23.54 -16.97 0.98
CA LEU A 440 24.65 -16.03 1.03
C LEU A 440 25.92 -16.61 0.36
N SER A 441 25.82 -17.70 -0.42
CA SER A 441 27.01 -18.42 -0.93
C SER A 441 27.75 -17.72 -2.06
N ASN A 442 27.11 -16.78 -2.77
CA ASN A 442 27.71 -16.10 -3.91
C ASN A 442 28.19 -14.72 -3.47
N GLY A 443 29.48 -14.59 -3.13
CA GLY A 443 30.12 -13.27 -3.02
C GLY A 443 30.95 -12.98 -1.77
N PHE A 444 31.19 -13.94 -0.86
CA PHE A 444 32.07 -13.71 0.30
C PHE A 444 33.57 -13.93 0.01
N GLY A 445 33.96 -13.93 -1.26
CA GLY A 445 35.37 -13.97 -1.66
C GLY A 445 35.96 -12.57 -1.66
N ASP A 446 37.01 -12.38 -0.86
CA ASP A 446 37.97 -11.28 -0.90
C ASP A 446 37.40 -9.85 -0.89
N ASN A 447 37.15 -9.33 0.32
CA ASN A 447 37.25 -7.92 0.72
C ASN A 447 36.54 -6.83 -0.13
N VAL A 448 35.59 -7.17 -0.99
CA VAL A 448 34.75 -6.17 -1.68
C VAL A 448 33.28 -6.42 -1.30
N PHE A 449 32.83 -5.75 -0.24
CA PHE A 449 31.45 -5.83 0.25
C PHE A 449 30.79 -4.45 0.21
N SER A 450 29.91 -4.24 -0.77
CA SER A 450 29.12 -3.01 -0.93
C SER A 450 27.69 -3.26 -1.44
N GLU A 451 27.20 -4.50 -1.39
CA GLU A 451 25.86 -4.86 -1.86
C GLU A 451 24.88 -5.10 -0.70
N ASP A 452 23.65 -4.62 -0.88
CA ASP A 452 22.56 -4.94 0.02
C ASP A 452 22.02 -6.35 -0.27
N LYS A 453 21.74 -7.14 0.79
CA LYS A 453 21.09 -8.45 0.72
C LYS A 453 19.81 -8.44 1.54
N THR A 454 18.76 -9.09 1.03
CA THR A 454 17.46 -9.17 1.70
C THR A 454 17.20 -10.58 2.21
N ILE A 455 16.91 -10.71 3.50
CA ILE A 455 16.44 -11.95 4.11
C ILE A 455 14.93 -11.83 4.35
N ARG A 456 14.18 -12.85 3.94
CA ARG A 456 12.71 -12.90 4.05
C ARG A 456 12.31 -14.06 4.94
N PHE A 457 11.80 -13.73 6.12
CA PHE A 457 11.18 -14.66 7.04
C PHE A 457 9.67 -14.57 6.85
N ARG A 458 8.97 -15.68 6.62
CA ARG A 458 7.54 -15.66 6.32
C ARG A 458 6.79 -16.60 7.25
N VAL A 459 5.69 -16.14 7.83
CA VAL A 459 4.73 -16.92 8.61
C VAL A 459 3.41 -16.92 7.87
N LYS A 460 2.99 -18.08 7.35
CA LYS A 460 1.75 -18.21 6.60
C LYS A 460 0.84 -19.24 7.26
N ASN A 461 -0.35 -18.83 7.69
CA ASN A 461 -1.35 -19.67 8.36
C ASN A 461 -0.76 -20.49 9.53
N GLY A 462 -0.01 -19.82 10.41
CA GLY A 462 0.65 -20.47 11.55
C GLY A 462 1.85 -21.37 11.19
N GLN A 463 2.38 -21.27 9.97
CA GLN A 463 3.52 -22.06 9.51
C GLN A 463 4.68 -21.16 9.07
N PHE A 464 5.90 -21.53 9.44
CA PHE A 464 7.09 -20.76 9.07
C PHE A 464 7.66 -21.19 7.71
N TYR A 465 8.09 -20.22 6.90
CA TYR A 465 8.67 -20.38 5.58
C TYR A 465 9.90 -19.46 5.44
N LEU A 466 10.98 -19.98 4.88
CA LEU A 466 12.13 -19.20 4.43
C LEU A 466 12.20 -19.26 2.90
N THR A 467 12.64 -18.18 2.25
CA THR A 467 12.76 -18.15 0.78
C THR A 467 13.87 -19.10 0.31
N GLY A 468 13.73 -19.81 -0.82
CA GLY A 468 14.77 -20.73 -1.32
C GLY A 468 14.70 -22.18 -0.80
N MET A 469 13.63 -22.56 -0.10
CA MET A 469 13.41 -23.95 0.32
C MET A 469 13.00 -24.85 -0.86
N TYR A 470 13.76 -25.92 -1.10
CA TYR A 470 13.28 -27.15 -1.75
C TYR A 470 12.74 -28.13 -0.70
N SER A 471 11.73 -27.75 0.07
CA SER A 471 10.90 -28.75 0.75
C SER A 471 9.61 -28.13 1.28
N ASN A 472 8.49 -28.83 1.08
CA ASN A 472 7.17 -28.57 1.63
C ASN A 472 7.11 -28.82 3.16
N SER A 473 8.11 -28.37 3.90
CA SER A 473 8.27 -28.69 5.32
C SER A 473 7.39 -27.76 6.15
N LYS A 474 6.25 -28.30 6.60
CA LYS A 474 5.29 -27.64 7.51
C LYS A 474 5.87 -27.61 8.92
N LEU A 475 6.27 -26.44 9.41
CA LEU A 475 6.72 -26.28 10.81
C LEU A 475 5.65 -25.54 11.61
N PRO A 476 5.10 -26.13 12.68
CA PRO A 476 4.12 -25.45 13.53
C PRO A 476 4.80 -24.29 14.27
N SER A 477 4.29 -23.06 14.10
CA SER A 477 4.79 -21.93 14.88
C SER A 477 4.32 -22.00 16.33
N GLY A 478 3.14 -22.60 16.57
CA GLY A 478 2.41 -22.50 17.84
C GLY A 478 1.93 -21.08 18.15
N ILE A 479 2.29 -20.10 17.33
CA ILE A 479 2.00 -18.68 17.49
C ILE A 479 0.74 -18.38 16.68
N ASN A 480 -0.29 -17.90 17.37
CA ASN A 480 -1.54 -17.42 16.75
C ASN A 480 -1.64 -15.89 16.75
N ARG A 481 -0.83 -15.21 17.58
CA ARG A 481 -0.67 -13.75 17.55
C ARG A 481 0.76 -13.35 17.82
N LEU A 482 1.17 -12.21 17.29
CA LEU A 482 2.50 -11.66 17.48
C LEU A 482 2.40 -10.39 18.31
N ARG A 483 3.09 -10.34 19.45
CA ARG A 483 3.15 -9.15 20.32
C ARG A 483 4.46 -8.40 20.17
N THR A 484 5.55 -9.13 20.04
CA THR A 484 6.87 -8.56 19.78
C THR A 484 7.63 -9.44 18.80
N PHE A 485 8.58 -8.83 18.11
CA PHE A 485 9.59 -9.57 17.36
C PHE A 485 10.94 -8.91 17.53
N GLY A 486 12.00 -9.67 17.35
CA GLY A 486 13.37 -9.18 17.43
C GLY A 486 14.22 -9.65 16.27
N ILE A 487 15.19 -8.84 15.88
CA ILE A 487 16.19 -9.15 14.87
C ILE A 487 17.54 -9.09 15.55
N LYS A 488 18.22 -10.22 15.55
CA LYS A 488 19.56 -10.36 16.12
C LYS A 488 20.58 -10.60 15.02
N LEU A 489 21.54 -9.71 14.90
CA LEU A 489 22.74 -9.90 14.09
C LEU A 489 23.85 -10.44 14.99
N VAL A 490 24.39 -11.60 14.62
CA VAL A 490 25.49 -12.24 15.36
C VAL A 490 26.77 -12.09 14.55
N GLY A 491 27.77 -11.39 15.09
CA GLY A 491 29.06 -11.17 14.45
C GLY A 491 29.11 -9.96 13.50
N THR A 492 30.28 -9.73 12.91
CA THR A 492 30.56 -8.59 12.02
C THR A 492 29.87 -8.73 10.68
N ILE A 493 28.60 -8.33 10.62
CA ILE A 493 27.70 -8.57 9.47
C ILE A 493 27.47 -7.32 8.61
N GLY A 494 28.09 -6.19 8.96
CA GLY A 494 27.79 -4.89 8.37
C GLY A 494 26.61 -4.25 9.09
N SER A 495 25.75 -3.56 8.35
CA SER A 495 24.67 -2.73 8.89
C SER A 495 23.29 -3.21 8.43
N ILE A 496 22.27 -3.00 9.26
CA ILE A 496 20.87 -3.14 8.81
C ILE A 496 20.56 -1.85 8.08
N SER A 497 20.06 -1.93 6.84
CA SER A 497 19.59 -0.76 6.10
C SER A 497 18.15 -0.44 6.47
N ASP A 498 17.29 -1.45 6.42
CA ASP A 498 15.89 -1.34 6.81
C ASP A 498 15.31 -2.69 7.24
N VAL A 499 14.25 -2.63 8.05
CA VAL A 499 13.40 -3.75 8.44
C VAL A 499 12.00 -3.42 7.98
N ARG A 500 11.36 -4.31 7.21
CA ARG A 500 9.97 -4.14 6.75
C ARG A 500 9.12 -5.31 7.20
N VAL A 501 7.86 -5.02 7.52
CA VAL A 501 6.85 -6.02 7.86
C VAL A 501 5.73 -5.93 6.84
N TYR A 502 5.27 -7.05 6.31
CA TYR A 502 4.18 -7.14 5.36
C TYR A 502 3.11 -8.09 5.85
N LYS A 503 1.84 -7.72 5.66
CA LYS A 503 0.68 -8.57 5.88
C LYS A 503 -0.08 -8.76 4.58
N ASN A 504 -0.24 -10.01 4.16
CA ASN A 504 -0.91 -10.39 2.91
C ASN A 504 -0.39 -9.61 1.70
N GLY A 505 0.93 -9.37 1.66
CA GLY A 505 1.60 -8.62 0.60
C GLY A 505 1.55 -7.09 0.73
N LYS A 506 0.78 -6.53 1.67
CA LYS A 506 0.77 -5.09 1.97
C LYS A 506 1.82 -4.78 3.04
N GLN A 507 2.66 -3.78 2.82
CA GLN A 507 3.59 -3.32 3.85
C GLN A 507 2.81 -2.72 5.03
N ILE A 508 3.04 -3.27 6.22
CA ILE A 508 2.43 -2.85 7.48
C ILE A 508 3.45 -2.36 8.52
N GLY A 509 4.74 -2.43 8.24
CA GLY A 509 5.75 -1.82 9.11
C GLY A 509 7.06 -1.50 8.38
N ILE A 510 7.75 -0.45 8.79
CA ILE A 510 9.13 -0.15 8.37
C ILE A 510 9.94 0.53 9.48
N ASP A 511 11.17 0.10 9.64
CA ASP A 511 12.22 0.82 10.36
C ASP A 511 13.40 1.02 9.43
N SER A 512 13.91 2.26 9.34
CA SER A 512 14.96 2.63 8.38
C SER A 512 16.14 3.20 9.14
N PHE A 513 17.31 2.63 8.87
CA PHE A 513 18.58 2.95 9.55
C PHE A 513 19.53 3.78 8.66
N ASP A 514 19.10 4.14 7.45
CA ASP A 514 19.88 4.98 6.55
C ASP A 514 19.96 6.43 7.06
N GLY A 515 21.14 6.82 7.55
CA GLY A 515 21.43 8.15 8.11
C GLY A 515 21.46 9.30 7.09
N THR A 516 21.03 9.09 5.85
CA THR A 516 20.92 10.13 4.81
C THR A 516 19.69 11.03 4.95
N ILE A 517 18.79 10.73 5.88
CA ILE A 517 17.57 11.52 6.14
C ILE A 517 17.91 12.72 7.04
N ALA A 518 17.57 13.93 6.61
CA ALA A 518 17.84 15.18 7.32
C ALA A 518 17.34 15.17 8.78
N ALA A 519 18.10 15.76 9.70
CA ALA A 519 17.82 15.82 11.13
C ALA A 519 16.47 16.48 11.52
N THR A 520 15.80 17.14 10.57
CA THR A 520 14.44 17.71 10.73
C THR A 520 13.31 16.70 10.51
N GLN A 521 13.62 15.47 10.08
CA GLN A 521 12.68 14.38 9.84
C GLN A 521 12.93 13.23 10.83
N ILE A 522 12.81 13.51 12.12
CA ILE A 522 12.91 12.51 13.20
C ILE A 522 11.95 11.36 12.86
N ARG A 523 12.50 10.20 12.44
CA ARG A 523 11.72 8.98 12.25
C ARG A 523 11.86 8.13 13.50
N PRO A 524 10.80 7.93 14.29
CA PRO A 524 10.85 6.98 15.39
C PRO A 524 11.13 5.57 14.85
N TRP A 525 11.69 4.73 15.70
CA TRP A 525 11.77 3.26 15.59
C TRP A 525 10.47 2.67 15.02
N MET A 526 10.56 1.55 14.28
CA MET A 526 9.46 0.82 13.59
C MET A 526 8.12 1.56 13.48
N GLN A 527 7.90 2.13 12.31
CA GLN A 527 6.65 2.76 11.91
C GLN A 527 5.70 1.70 11.40
N TRP A 528 4.54 1.57 12.02
CA TRP A 528 3.50 0.63 11.59
C TRP A 528 2.47 1.32 10.68
N PHE A 529 1.94 0.58 9.71
CA PHE A 529 0.92 0.97 8.73
C PHE A 529 -0.24 -0.04 8.80
N GLU A 530 -1.50 0.42 8.80
CA GLU A 530 -2.68 -0.46 8.62
C GLU A 530 -2.98 -0.67 7.14
#